data_AF-A0AAW9I9P1-F1
#
_entry.id   AF-A0AAW9I9P1-F1
#
_cell.length_a   1.000
_cell.length_b   1.000
_cell.length_c   1.000
_cell.angle_alpha   90.00
_cell.angle_beta   90.00
_cell.angle_gamma   90.00
#
_symmetry.space_group_name_H-M   'P 1'
#
loop_
_entity.id
_entity.type
_entity.pdbx_description
1 polymer ?
#
loop_
_entity_poly.entity_id
_entity_poly.type
_entity_poly.pdbx_seq_one_letter_code
_entity_poly.pdbx_strand_id
1 'polypeptide(L)'
;NEDVLKDTVFEPFAKAHGVEIVLEVGNNSESLTKMKNNPNSNIDITYLAESFAEQGIEAGIFEKIDYSKIPNAENINEKAKATVERGYGPAYTLNSIGIVVDPSAGIEINSWEDLWKPELKNKIAIPDITTTNGPAIVDIAATKAGVDIKSDKGEAAFKELEALKPNVVKTYSKSSDLANMFS
;
A
#
# COMPACT_ATOMS: atom_id res chain seq x y z
N ASN A 1 -16.50 3.95 7.99
CA ASN A 1 -15.38 3.11 8.46
C ASN A 1 -14.82 3.58 9.80
N GLU A 2 -14.81 4.88 10.10
CA GLU A 2 -14.35 5.39 11.40
C GLU A 2 -15.17 4.85 12.58
N ASP A 3 -16.51 4.87 12.50
CA ASP A 3 -17.38 4.32 13.55
C ASP A 3 -17.08 2.84 13.83
N VAL A 4 -16.80 2.05 12.79
CA VAL A 4 -16.44 0.64 12.94
C VAL A 4 -15.11 0.48 13.67
N LEU A 5 -14.10 1.30 13.36
CA LEU A 5 -12.80 1.26 14.05
C LEU A 5 -12.95 1.69 15.52
N LYS A 6 -13.76 2.72 15.76
CA LYS A 6 -14.06 3.20 17.10
C LYS A 6 -14.70 2.09 17.95
N ASP A 7 -15.76 1.47 17.46
CA ASP A 7 -16.52 0.46 18.19
C ASP A 7 -15.74 -0.86 18.36
N THR A 8 -14.91 -1.21 17.37
CA THR A 8 -14.24 -2.53 17.33
C THR A 8 -12.86 -2.52 17.97
N VAL A 9 -12.14 -1.40 17.94
CA VAL A 9 -10.72 -1.31 18.37
C VAL A 9 -10.55 -0.33 19.52
N PHE A 10 -10.94 0.93 19.33
CA PHE A 10 -10.57 2.00 20.26
C PHE A 10 -11.40 1.98 21.55
N GLU A 11 -12.73 1.89 21.46
CA GLU A 11 -13.60 1.85 22.66
C GLU A 11 -13.34 0.64 23.56
N PRO A 12 -13.20 -0.60 23.02
CA PRO A 12 -12.87 -1.76 23.85
C PRO A 12 -11.54 -1.59 24.59
N PHE A 13 -10.51 -1.07 23.92
CA PHE A 13 -9.21 -0.81 24.53
C PHE A 13 -9.29 0.27 25.62
N ALA A 14 -9.91 1.41 25.29
CA ALA A 14 -10.10 2.52 26.21
C ALA A 14 -10.81 2.07 27.50
N LYS A 15 -11.88 1.29 27.36
CA LYS A 15 -12.63 0.73 28.49
C LYS A 15 -11.81 -0.28 29.31
N ALA A 16 -11.07 -1.18 28.66
CA ALA A 16 -10.27 -2.19 29.34
C ALA A 16 -9.11 -1.59 30.15
N HIS A 17 -8.57 -0.46 29.71
CA HIS A 17 -7.41 0.19 30.33
C HIS A 17 -7.76 1.46 31.12
N GLY A 18 -9.02 1.91 31.10
CA GLY A 18 -9.45 3.11 31.82
C GLY A 18 -8.80 4.39 31.28
N VAL A 19 -8.57 4.45 29.97
CA VAL A 19 -7.93 5.59 29.28
C VAL A 19 -8.90 6.23 28.29
N GLU A 20 -8.62 7.47 27.90
CA GLU A 20 -9.29 8.15 26.80
C GLU A 20 -8.46 8.03 25.53
N ILE A 21 -9.10 7.71 24.39
CA ILE A 21 -8.48 7.75 23.07
C ILE A 21 -9.10 8.91 22.30
N VAL A 22 -8.28 9.87 21.92
CA VAL A 22 -8.66 10.99 21.06
C VAL A 22 -8.08 10.75 19.67
N LEU A 23 -8.94 10.74 18.65
CA LEU A 23 -8.52 10.54 17.27
C LEU A 23 -8.26 11.89 16.60
N GLU A 24 -7.13 11.96 15.91
CA GLU A 24 -6.88 13.00 14.92
C GLU A 24 -6.89 12.36 13.53
N VAL A 25 -7.93 12.67 12.75
CA VAL A 25 -8.15 12.06 11.43
C VAL A 25 -7.61 12.98 10.33
N GLY A 26 -6.80 12.40 9.44
CA GLY A 26 -6.23 13.06 8.27
C GLY A 26 -5.72 12.04 7.27
N ASN A 27 -5.41 12.47 6.05
CA ASN A 27 -4.74 11.57 5.10
C ASN A 27 -3.24 11.43 5.44
N ASN A 28 -2.59 10.39 4.89
CA ASN A 28 -1.19 10.08 5.18
C ASN A 28 -0.24 11.28 5.02
N SER A 29 -0.41 12.07 3.97
CA SER A 29 0.47 13.21 3.67
C SER A 29 0.27 14.35 4.65
N GLU A 30 -0.98 14.67 4.98
CA GLU A 30 -1.34 15.73 5.93
C GLU A 30 -0.84 15.40 7.33
N SER A 31 -1.17 14.19 7.84
CA SER A 31 -0.76 13.74 9.16
C SER A 31 0.76 13.72 9.30
N LEU A 32 1.48 13.18 8.30
CA LEU A 32 2.95 13.17 8.31
C LEU A 32 3.54 14.58 8.27
N THR A 33 3.03 15.46 7.40
CA THR A 33 3.50 16.85 7.29
C THR A 33 3.31 17.60 8.61
N LYS A 34 2.15 17.41 9.25
CA LYS A 34 1.85 18.03 10.54
C LYS A 34 2.83 17.58 11.61
N MET A 35 3.08 16.27 11.73
CA MET A 35 4.04 15.74 12.70
C MET A 35 5.45 16.25 12.45
N LYS A 36 5.92 16.26 11.19
CA LYS A 36 7.27 16.75 10.84
C LYS A 36 7.49 18.22 11.20
N ASN A 37 6.45 19.03 11.09
CA ASN A 37 6.53 20.47 11.32
C ASN A 37 6.13 20.91 12.73
N ASN A 38 5.66 19.97 13.58
CA ASN A 38 5.26 20.28 14.94
C ASN A 38 6.25 19.67 15.96
N PRO A 39 7.19 20.47 16.50
CA PRO A 39 8.15 20.00 17.51
C PRO A 39 7.48 19.62 18.85
N ASN A 40 6.22 20.02 19.06
CA ASN A 40 5.43 19.70 20.25
C ASN A 40 4.16 18.93 19.85
N SER A 41 4.31 17.90 19.02
CA SER A 41 3.21 17.01 18.66
C SER A 41 2.68 16.29 19.90
N ASN A 42 1.36 16.27 20.07
CA ASN A 42 0.67 15.48 21.12
C ASN A 42 0.18 14.12 20.57
N ILE A 43 0.77 13.64 19.47
CA ILE A 43 0.40 12.36 18.86
C ILE A 43 1.30 11.28 19.43
N ASP A 44 0.72 10.33 20.16
CA ASP A 44 1.45 9.19 20.75
C ASP A 44 1.66 8.04 19.74
N ILE A 45 0.64 7.76 18.90
CA ILE A 45 0.65 6.67 17.92
C ILE A 45 0.10 7.19 16.60
N THR A 46 0.74 6.82 15.48
CA THR A 46 0.27 7.20 14.13
C THR A 46 0.01 5.97 13.27
N TYR A 47 -1.04 6.04 12.46
CA TYR A 47 -1.38 5.02 11.47
C TYR A 47 -1.09 5.57 10.09
N LEU A 48 -0.13 4.96 9.40
CA LEU A 48 0.29 5.35 8.06
C LEU A 48 0.41 4.13 7.14
N ALA A 49 0.29 4.36 5.84
CA ALA A 49 0.78 3.42 4.85
C ALA A 49 2.32 3.32 4.96
N GLU A 50 2.88 2.15 4.68
CA GLU A 50 4.31 1.87 4.90
C GLU A 50 5.23 2.88 4.21
N SER A 51 4.90 3.34 3.00
CA SER A 51 5.70 4.34 2.28
C SER A 51 5.78 5.71 2.96
N PHE A 52 4.76 6.09 3.74
CA PHE A 52 4.77 7.31 4.56
C PHE A 52 5.42 7.07 5.92
N ALA A 53 5.26 5.86 6.47
CA ALA A 53 5.98 5.45 7.67
C ALA A 53 7.50 5.51 7.45
N GLU A 54 7.99 5.01 6.31
CA GLU A 54 9.41 5.08 5.93
C GLU A 54 9.94 6.51 5.87
N GLN A 55 9.19 7.43 5.24
CA GLN A 55 9.56 8.85 5.22
C GLN A 55 9.65 9.48 6.61
N GLY A 56 8.82 9.04 7.56
CA GLY A 56 8.89 9.50 8.94
C GLY A 56 10.08 8.89 9.70
N ILE A 57 10.41 7.63 9.42
CA ILE A 57 11.63 6.97 9.92
C ILE A 57 12.87 7.73 9.44
N GLU A 58 12.97 8.02 8.14
CA GLU A 58 14.08 8.78 7.54
C GLU A 58 14.17 10.21 8.10
N ALA A 59 13.02 10.83 8.38
CA ALA A 59 12.96 12.15 9.01
C ALA A 59 13.29 12.13 10.51
N GLY A 60 13.46 10.95 11.12
CA GLY A 60 13.81 10.80 12.53
C GLY A 60 12.69 11.17 13.51
N ILE A 61 11.43 11.14 13.07
CA ILE A 61 10.28 11.55 13.90
C ILE A 61 9.58 10.39 14.61
N PHE A 62 10.02 9.15 14.37
CA PHE A 62 9.49 7.95 15.02
C PHE A 62 10.55 7.29 15.88
N GLU A 63 10.12 6.75 17.01
CA GLU A 63 10.97 6.02 17.94
C GLU A 63 11.16 4.57 17.50
N LYS A 64 12.31 3.99 17.87
CA LYS A 64 12.47 2.54 17.81
C LYS A 64 11.65 1.87 18.90
N ILE A 65 11.04 0.74 18.55
CA ILE A 65 10.17 -0.01 19.44
C ILE A 65 10.96 -1.08 20.19
N ASP A 66 10.78 -1.13 21.50
CA ASP A 66 11.17 -2.27 22.33
C ASP A 66 10.13 -3.39 22.19
N TYR A 67 10.37 -4.30 21.24
CA TYR A 67 9.46 -5.40 20.93
C TYR A 67 9.31 -6.43 22.06
N SER A 68 10.14 -6.40 23.11
CA SER A 68 9.91 -7.24 24.30
C SER A 68 8.60 -6.86 25.03
N LYS A 69 8.09 -5.64 24.80
CA LYS A 69 6.82 -5.14 25.34
C LYS A 69 5.61 -5.42 24.43
N ILE A 70 5.84 -5.96 23.23
CA ILE A 70 4.79 -6.27 22.25
C ILE A 70 4.85 -7.77 21.94
N PRO A 71 4.46 -8.65 22.89
CA PRO A 71 4.59 -10.10 22.71
C PRO A 71 3.83 -10.60 21.48
N ASN A 72 2.69 -9.99 21.16
CA ASN A 72 1.90 -10.35 19.97
C ASN A 72 2.62 -10.13 18.64
N ALA A 73 3.75 -9.41 18.60
CA ALA A 73 4.56 -9.29 17.40
C ALA A 73 5.11 -10.63 16.91
N GLU A 74 5.21 -11.65 17.79
CA GLU A 74 5.58 -13.02 17.40
C GLU A 74 4.56 -13.67 16.45
N ASN A 75 3.30 -13.21 16.47
CA ASN A 75 2.21 -13.72 15.65
C ASN A 75 2.12 -13.02 14.28
N ILE A 76 2.98 -12.05 14.00
CA ILE A 76 3.04 -11.40 12.70
C ILE A 76 3.58 -12.40 11.67
N ASN A 77 2.84 -12.55 10.57
CA ASN A 77 3.21 -13.49 9.53
C ASN A 77 4.54 -13.11 8.84
N GLU A 78 5.17 -14.10 8.19
CA GLU A 78 6.49 -13.97 7.57
C GLU A 78 6.61 -12.78 6.61
N LYS A 79 5.56 -12.49 5.82
CA LYS A 79 5.58 -11.39 4.84
C LYS A 79 5.63 -10.01 5.49
N ALA A 80 5.08 -9.87 6.70
CA ALA A 80 5.07 -8.63 7.45
C ALA A 80 6.23 -8.53 8.47
N LYS A 81 6.95 -9.63 8.71
CA LYS A 81 8.00 -9.72 9.73
C LYS A 81 9.15 -8.72 9.51
N ALA A 82 9.44 -8.37 8.25
CA ALA A 82 10.43 -7.36 7.91
C ALA A 82 10.13 -5.97 8.55
N THR A 83 8.86 -5.65 8.81
CA THR A 83 8.49 -4.39 9.50
C THR A 83 8.89 -4.40 10.98
N VAL A 84 8.78 -5.55 11.64
CA VAL A 84 9.24 -5.76 13.02
C VAL A 84 10.77 -5.72 13.08
N GLU A 85 11.44 -6.42 12.16
CA GLU A 85 12.91 -6.48 12.10
C GLU A 85 13.56 -5.12 11.83
N ARG A 86 12.84 -4.20 11.16
CA ARG A 86 13.26 -2.80 10.99
C ARG A 86 13.34 -2.05 12.32
N GLY A 87 12.64 -2.51 13.36
CA GLY A 87 12.70 -1.97 14.72
C GLY A 87 11.82 -0.73 14.96
N TYR A 88 10.94 -0.38 14.03
CA TYR A 88 9.95 0.70 14.15
C TYR A 88 8.53 0.11 14.23
N GLY A 89 7.48 0.89 13.94
CA GLY A 89 6.10 0.44 13.95
C GLY A 89 5.84 -0.81 13.08
N PRO A 90 5.15 -1.85 13.60
CA PRO A 90 4.85 -3.05 12.83
C PRO A 90 3.70 -2.83 11.84
N ALA A 91 3.64 -3.65 10.79
CA ALA A 91 2.42 -3.77 9.99
C ALA A 91 1.27 -4.33 10.84
N TYR A 92 0.17 -3.58 10.97
CA TYR A 92 -1.05 -4.01 11.65
C TYR A 92 -2.05 -4.67 10.69
N THR A 93 -1.89 -4.46 9.38
CA THR A 93 -2.69 -5.07 8.32
C THR A 93 -1.87 -5.15 7.04
N LEU A 94 -2.31 -5.98 6.10
CA LEU A 94 -1.70 -6.13 4.80
C LEU A 94 -2.79 -6.24 3.73
N ASN A 95 -2.48 -5.67 2.58
CA ASN A 95 -3.33 -5.71 1.41
C ASN A 95 -2.62 -6.47 0.29
N SER A 96 -3.39 -6.96 -0.68
CA SER A 96 -2.86 -7.56 -1.89
C SER A 96 -3.57 -6.99 -3.11
N ILE A 97 -2.96 -7.19 -4.27
CA ILE A 97 -3.57 -6.90 -5.56
C ILE A 97 -3.77 -8.20 -6.33
N GLY A 98 -4.72 -8.17 -7.25
CA GLY A 98 -4.97 -9.23 -8.22
C GLY A 98 -5.54 -8.64 -9.49
N ILE A 99 -5.69 -9.48 -10.51
CA ILE A 99 -6.31 -9.08 -11.76
C ILE A 99 -7.82 -9.31 -11.64
N VAL A 100 -8.58 -8.23 -11.66
CA VAL A 100 -10.05 -8.30 -11.75
C VAL A 100 -10.42 -8.45 -13.22
N VAL A 101 -11.16 -9.49 -13.56
CA VAL A 101 -11.49 -9.86 -14.95
C VAL A 101 -12.99 -9.91 -15.12
N ASP A 102 -13.50 -9.37 -16.23
CA ASP A 102 -14.82 -9.73 -16.76
C ASP A 102 -14.69 -11.04 -17.56
N PRO A 103 -15.16 -12.18 -17.03
CA PRO A 103 -15.00 -13.46 -17.71
C PRO A 103 -15.85 -13.57 -18.99
N SER A 104 -16.87 -12.72 -19.17
CA SER A 104 -17.72 -12.76 -20.36
C SER A 104 -17.00 -12.30 -21.62
N ALA A 105 -15.89 -11.57 -21.48
CA ALA A 105 -15.02 -11.15 -22.58
C ALA A 105 -14.33 -12.33 -23.29
N GLY A 106 -14.30 -13.52 -22.69
CA GLY A 106 -13.72 -14.72 -23.29
C GLY A 106 -12.19 -14.68 -23.49
N ILE A 107 -11.50 -13.75 -22.82
CA ILE A 107 -10.04 -13.63 -22.83
C ILE A 107 -9.50 -14.24 -21.55
N GLU A 108 -8.71 -15.30 -21.68
CA GLU A 108 -8.10 -15.97 -20.53
C GLU A 108 -6.90 -15.18 -20.00
N ILE A 109 -6.93 -14.85 -18.70
CA ILE A 109 -5.89 -14.11 -17.99
C ILE A 109 -5.57 -14.85 -16.69
N ASN A 110 -4.41 -15.50 -16.65
CA ASN A 110 -3.98 -16.35 -15.53
C ASN A 110 -2.70 -15.85 -14.85
N SER A 111 -1.99 -14.91 -15.48
CA SER A 111 -0.74 -14.36 -14.96
C SER A 111 -0.63 -12.85 -15.20
N TRP A 112 0.37 -12.22 -14.60
CA TRP A 112 0.63 -10.80 -14.84
C TRP A 112 1.14 -10.53 -16.26
N GLU A 113 1.91 -11.45 -16.83
CA GLU A 113 2.44 -11.37 -18.19
C GLU A 113 1.32 -11.37 -19.23
N ASP A 114 0.20 -12.03 -18.94
CA ASP A 114 -0.98 -12.03 -19.80
C ASP A 114 -1.56 -10.63 -20.04
N LEU A 115 -1.27 -9.64 -19.17
CA LEU A 115 -1.69 -8.25 -19.40
C LEU A 115 -1.09 -7.64 -20.68
N TRP A 116 -0.01 -8.21 -21.22
CA TRP A 116 0.62 -7.80 -22.48
C TRP A 116 0.05 -8.49 -23.73
N LYS A 117 -0.93 -9.39 -23.58
CA LYS A 117 -1.60 -10.03 -24.71
C LYS A 117 -2.20 -8.99 -25.68
N PRO A 118 -2.00 -9.09 -27.00
CA PRO A 118 -2.52 -8.13 -27.97
C PRO A 118 -4.07 -8.07 -27.99
N GLU A 119 -4.74 -9.14 -27.55
CA GLU A 119 -6.19 -9.23 -27.40
C GLU A 119 -6.73 -8.23 -26.37
N LEU A 120 -5.88 -7.72 -25.48
CA LEU A 120 -6.23 -6.74 -24.45
C LEU A 120 -6.06 -5.28 -24.90
N LYS A 121 -5.83 -5.03 -26.19
CA LYS A 121 -5.76 -3.67 -26.74
C LYS A 121 -6.97 -2.84 -26.30
N ASN A 122 -6.72 -1.71 -25.63
CA ASN A 122 -7.74 -0.85 -25.02
C ASN A 122 -8.74 -1.57 -24.09
N LYS A 123 -8.30 -2.55 -23.28
CA LYS A 123 -9.18 -3.31 -22.38
C LYS A 123 -8.79 -3.30 -20.91
N ILE A 124 -7.61 -2.80 -20.53
CA ILE A 124 -7.16 -2.84 -19.13
C ILE A 124 -7.06 -1.45 -18.51
N ALA A 125 -7.19 -1.40 -17.19
CA ALA A 125 -6.84 -0.24 -16.39
C ALA A 125 -5.82 -0.68 -15.33
N ILE A 126 -4.81 0.15 -15.08
CA ILE A 126 -3.75 -0.12 -14.08
C ILE A 126 -3.72 1.04 -13.07
N PRO A 127 -3.29 0.81 -11.81
CA PRO A 127 -3.16 1.89 -10.85
C PRO A 127 -2.15 2.92 -11.32
N ASP A 128 -2.43 4.19 -11.07
CA ASP A 128 -1.48 5.28 -11.28
C ASP A 128 -0.27 5.16 -10.33
N ILE A 129 0.91 5.64 -10.76
CA ILE A 129 2.16 5.56 -10.00
C ILE A 129 2.07 6.23 -8.63
N THR A 130 1.18 7.21 -8.48
CA THR A 130 0.96 7.94 -7.22
C THR A 130 0.11 7.19 -6.20
N THR A 131 -0.52 6.07 -6.60
CA THR A 131 -1.34 5.25 -5.70
C THR A 131 -0.48 4.23 -4.94
N THR A 132 -1.04 3.65 -3.88
CA THR A 132 -0.39 2.60 -3.08
C THR A 132 0.17 1.44 -3.92
N ASN A 133 -0.54 1.06 -4.99
CA ASN A 133 -0.17 -0.09 -5.84
C ASN A 133 0.60 0.33 -7.10
N GLY A 134 0.87 1.61 -7.30
CA GLY A 134 1.69 2.11 -8.42
C GLY A 134 3.06 1.43 -8.50
N PRO A 135 3.85 1.42 -7.40
CA PRO A 135 5.13 0.72 -7.37
C PRO A 135 5.04 -0.77 -7.71
N ALA A 136 3.99 -1.46 -7.26
CA ALA A 136 3.80 -2.88 -7.53
C ALA A 136 3.63 -3.18 -9.04
N ILE A 137 3.04 -2.26 -9.82
CA ILE A 137 2.95 -2.41 -11.28
C ILE A 137 4.33 -2.29 -11.95
N VAL A 138 5.20 -1.43 -11.41
CA VAL A 138 6.59 -1.34 -11.88
C VAL A 138 7.35 -2.63 -11.58
N ASP A 139 7.18 -3.21 -10.38
CA ASP A 139 7.78 -4.50 -10.02
C ASP A 139 7.25 -5.67 -10.87
N ILE A 140 5.95 -5.66 -11.21
CA ILE A 140 5.35 -6.62 -12.14
C ILE A 140 5.99 -6.51 -13.52
N ALA A 141 6.18 -5.29 -14.03
CA ALA A 141 6.85 -5.05 -15.30
C ALA A 141 8.34 -5.46 -15.25
N ALA A 142 9.03 -5.24 -14.13
CA ALA A 142 10.40 -5.71 -13.91
C ALA A 142 10.50 -7.24 -13.95
N THR A 143 9.54 -7.92 -13.31
CA THR A 143 9.41 -9.39 -13.34
C THR A 143 9.21 -9.89 -14.78
N LYS A 144 8.33 -9.24 -15.54
CA LYS A 144 8.08 -9.53 -16.96
C LYS A 144 9.33 -9.29 -17.84
N ALA A 145 10.15 -8.30 -17.51
CA ALA A 145 11.43 -8.03 -18.17
C ALA A 145 12.52 -9.05 -17.80
N GLY A 146 12.36 -9.78 -16.68
CA GLY A 146 13.39 -10.66 -16.13
C GLY A 146 14.59 -9.90 -15.54
N VAL A 147 14.41 -8.63 -15.16
CA VAL A 147 15.47 -7.77 -14.63
C VAL A 147 15.03 -7.22 -13.27
N ASP A 148 15.83 -7.44 -12.23
CA ASP A 148 15.56 -6.90 -10.90
C ASP A 148 15.63 -5.37 -10.94
N ILE A 149 14.62 -4.70 -10.38
CA ILE A 149 14.46 -3.24 -10.43
C ILE A 149 15.65 -2.49 -9.81
N LYS A 150 16.38 -3.08 -8.86
CA LYS A 150 17.56 -2.46 -8.24
C LYS A 150 18.80 -2.56 -9.12
N SER A 151 18.83 -3.48 -10.08
CA SER A 151 19.99 -3.71 -10.94
C SER A 151 20.15 -2.64 -12.03
N ASP A 152 19.05 -2.11 -12.54
CA ASP A 152 19.02 -1.14 -13.63
C ASP A 152 18.19 0.11 -13.31
N LYS A 153 17.77 0.27 -12.05
CA LYS A 153 16.90 1.36 -11.58
C LYS A 153 15.55 1.40 -12.31
N GLY A 154 15.09 0.26 -12.80
CA GLY A 154 13.78 0.09 -13.43
C GLY A 154 13.73 0.42 -14.92
N GLU A 155 14.87 0.67 -15.58
CA GLU A 155 14.89 0.97 -17.02
C GLU A 155 14.17 -0.11 -17.87
N ALA A 156 14.42 -1.39 -17.59
CA ALA A 156 13.77 -2.50 -18.28
C ALA A 156 12.27 -2.58 -17.94
N ALA A 157 11.89 -2.30 -16.68
CA ALA A 157 10.49 -2.26 -16.26
C ALA A 157 9.72 -1.17 -17.01
N PHE A 158 10.29 0.04 -17.14
CA PHE A 158 9.65 1.12 -17.89
C PHE A 158 9.51 0.83 -19.38
N LYS A 159 10.46 0.10 -19.99
CA LYS A 159 10.30 -0.40 -21.37
C LYS A 159 9.15 -1.39 -21.53
N GLU A 160 8.95 -2.28 -20.56
CA GLU A 160 7.79 -3.17 -20.56
C GLU A 160 6.49 -2.41 -20.35
N LEU A 161 6.48 -1.37 -19.50
CA LEU A 161 5.32 -0.48 -19.35
C LEU A 161 5.02 0.31 -20.63
N GLU A 162 6.04 0.72 -21.39
CA GLU A 162 5.85 1.30 -22.73
C GLU A 162 5.18 0.31 -23.69
N ALA A 163 5.62 -0.95 -23.66
CA ALA A 163 5.02 -2.04 -24.45
C ALA A 163 3.58 -2.36 -24.02
N LEU A 164 3.22 -2.12 -22.75
CA LEU A 164 1.87 -2.33 -22.22
C LEU A 164 0.87 -1.25 -22.66
N LYS A 165 1.34 -0.05 -23.03
CA LYS A 165 0.50 1.12 -23.36
C LYS A 165 -0.67 0.82 -24.32
N PRO A 166 -0.54 0.01 -25.39
CA PRO A 166 -1.66 -0.27 -26.28
C PRO A 166 -2.86 -0.94 -25.60
N ASN A 167 -2.64 -1.61 -24.47
CA ASN A 167 -3.68 -2.32 -23.73
C ASN A 167 -4.38 -1.41 -22.71
N VAL A 168 -3.66 -0.41 -22.18
CA VAL A 168 -4.12 0.46 -21.10
C VAL A 168 -5.08 1.54 -21.61
N VAL A 169 -6.33 1.47 -21.15
CA VAL A 169 -7.35 2.51 -21.36
C VAL A 169 -7.07 3.73 -20.50
N LYS A 170 -6.70 3.51 -19.23
CA LYS A 170 -6.49 4.57 -18.24
C LYS A 170 -5.61 4.07 -17.10
N THR A 171 -4.80 4.98 -16.54
CA THR A 171 -4.25 4.83 -15.18
C THR A 171 -5.24 5.41 -14.18
N TYR A 172 -5.65 4.64 -13.17
CA TYR A 172 -6.65 5.10 -12.20
C TYR A 172 -5.99 5.62 -10.92
N SER A 173 -6.45 6.77 -10.43
CA SER A 173 -6.00 7.35 -9.15
C SER A 173 -6.90 6.96 -7.99
N LYS A 174 -8.11 6.44 -8.25
CA LYS A 174 -9.09 5.99 -7.25
C LYS A 174 -9.71 4.68 -7.69
N SER A 175 -9.69 3.67 -6.82
CA SER A 175 -10.26 2.35 -7.13
C SER A 175 -11.78 2.39 -7.37
N SER A 176 -12.49 3.38 -6.82
CA SER A 176 -13.93 3.59 -7.05
C SER A 176 -14.27 3.83 -8.53
N ASP A 177 -13.33 4.35 -9.31
CA ASP A 177 -13.57 4.68 -10.72
C ASP A 177 -13.71 3.41 -11.57
N LEU A 178 -13.14 2.29 -11.11
CA LEU A 178 -13.16 1.01 -11.81
C LEU A 178 -14.58 0.44 -11.94
N ALA A 179 -15.45 0.66 -10.94
CA ALA A 179 -16.82 0.11 -10.97
C ALA A 179 -17.60 0.58 -12.21
N ASN A 180 -17.43 1.85 -12.59
CA ASN A 180 -18.06 2.43 -13.79
C ASN A 180 -17.37 2.00 -15.09
N MET A 181 -16.15 1.46 -15.03
CA MET A 181 -15.41 1.00 -16.21
C MET A 181 -15.74 -0.45 -16.58
N PHE A 182 -16.17 -1.25 -15.60
CA PHE A 182 -16.62 -2.63 -15.81
C PHE A 182 -18.12 -2.76 -16.14
N SER A 183 -18.90 -1.68 -15.92
CA SER A 183 -20.32 -1.59 -16.27
C SER A 183 -20.53 -1.16 -17.72
#